data_AF-A0A1X2HDY4-F1
#
_entry.id   AF-A0A1X2HDY4-F1
#
_cell.length_a   1.000
_cell.length_b   1.000
_cell.length_c   1.000
_cell.angle_alpha   90.00
_cell.angle_beta   90.00
_cell.angle_gamma   90.00
#
_symmetry.space_group_name_H-M   'P 1'
#
loop_
_entity.id
_entity.type
_entity.pdbx_description
1 polymer ?
#
loop_
_entity_poly.entity_id
_entity_poly.type
_entity_poly.pdbx_seq_one_letter_code
_entity_poly.pdbx_strand_id
1 'polypeptide(L)'
;MKCNHVTFYIMKLVSDDLYVMLEIAHIQVPSSLYELVSYLSHLGDLLNVVQAFYDECGDANTSEERAMVEIRQRATIMTPEVIRVVELIRSNKRPCNTAYYY
;
A
#
# COMPACT_ATOMS: atom_id res chain seq x y z
N MET A 1 1.94 -17.46 -20.26
CA MET A 1 2.40 -16.07 -20.10
C MET A 1 1.71 -15.52 -18.86
N LYS A 2 2.43 -15.26 -17.75
CA LYS A 2 1.82 -14.74 -16.51
C LYS A 2 1.75 -13.23 -16.63
N CYS A 3 0.54 -12.68 -16.56
CA CYS A 3 0.32 -11.24 -16.60
C CYS A 3 0.63 -10.67 -15.21
N ASN A 4 1.82 -10.09 -15.04
CA ASN A 4 2.22 -9.50 -13.77
C ASN A 4 1.51 -8.15 -13.62
N HIS A 5 0.68 -8.03 -12.59
CA HIS A 5 -0.06 -6.82 -12.30
C HIS A 5 0.02 -6.51 -10.81
N VAL A 6 -0.12 -5.23 -10.50
CA VAL A 6 -0.24 -4.70 -9.15
C VAL A 6 -1.58 -4.00 -9.07
N THR A 7 -2.40 -4.41 -8.11
CA THR A 7 -3.67 -3.75 -7.82
C THR A 7 -3.51 -2.88 -6.58
N PHE A 8 -3.96 -1.64 -6.68
CA PHE A 8 -3.92 -0.65 -5.60
C PHE A 8 -5.31 -0.51 -5.00
N TYR A 9 -5.37 -0.51 -3.67
CA TYR A 9 -6.60 -0.35 -2.91
C TYR A 9 -6.46 0.77 -1.90
N ILE A 10 -7.54 1.52 -1.69
CA ILE A 10 -7.71 2.43 -0.56
C ILE A 10 -8.71 1.80 0.40
N MET A 11 -8.38 1.83 1.69
CA MET A 11 -9.29 1.41 2.75
C MET A 11 -9.80 2.63 3.51
N LYS A 12 -11.11 2.72 3.69
CA LYS A 12 -11.77 3.83 4.40
C LYS A 12 -12.71 3.30 5.46
N LEU A 13 -12.63 3.86 6.65
CA LEU A 13 -13.55 3.58 7.76
C LEU A 13 -14.82 4.40 7.57
N VAL A 14 -15.93 3.75 7.22
CA VAL A 14 -17.20 4.44 6.90
C VAL A 14 -18.19 4.42 8.06
N SER A 15 -18.09 3.43 8.94
CA SER A 15 -18.91 3.26 10.14
C SER A 15 -18.13 2.44 11.16
N ASP A 16 -18.66 2.29 12.38
CA ASP A 16 -18.04 1.55 13.46
C ASP A 16 -17.65 0.14 12.98
N ASP A 17 -16.36 -0.17 13.02
CA ASP A 17 -15.77 -1.43 12.53
C ASP A 17 -15.99 -1.78 11.05
N LEU A 18 -16.59 -0.89 10.26
CA LEU A 18 -16.87 -1.12 8.85
C LEU A 18 -15.86 -0.39 7.98
N TYR A 19 -14.90 -1.15 7.47
CA TYR A 19 -13.94 -0.69 6.48
C TYR A 19 -14.42 -1.07 5.07
N VAL A 20 -14.45 -0.08 4.18
CA VAL A 20 -14.67 -0.29 2.75
C VAL A 20 -13.31 -0.27 2.06
N MET A 21 -13.08 -1.26 1.21
CA MET A 21 -11.90 -1.35 0.35
C MET A 21 -12.31 -0.99 -1.07
N LEU A 22 -11.71 0.08 -1.62
CA LEU A 22 -11.93 0.54 -2.97
C LEU A 22 -10.69 0.25 -3.81
N GLU A 23 -10.85 -0.49 -4.90
CA GLU A 23 -9.80 -0.62 -5.91
C GLU A 23 -9.65 0.72 -6.65
N ILE A 24 -8.46 1.28 -6.65
CA ILE A 24 -8.18 2.58 -7.30
C ILE A 24 -7.37 2.45 -8.58
N ALA A 25 -6.63 1.35 -8.76
CA ALA A 25 -5.95 1.06 -10.01
C ALA A 25 -5.53 -0.40 -10.12
N HIS A 26 -5.42 -0.86 -11.36
CA HIS A 26 -4.84 -2.14 -11.75
C HIS A 26 -3.78 -1.86 -12.80
N ILE A 27 -2.50 -2.01 -12.44
CA ILE A 27 -1.37 -1.63 -13.29
C ILE A 27 -0.58 -2.87 -13.67
N GLN A 28 -0.42 -3.10 -14.97
CA GLN A 28 0.47 -4.13 -15.47
C GLN A 28 1.92 -3.69 -15.27
N VAL A 29 2.70 -4.53 -14.62
CA VAL A 29 4.12 -4.29 -14.39
C VAL A 29 4.95 -5.07 -15.40
N PRO A 30 6.04 -4.48 -15.93
CA PRO A 30 6.82 -5.10 -16.97
C PRO A 30 7.46 -6.39 -16.43
N SER A 31 7.36 -7.45 -17.21
CA SER A 31 7.94 -8.75 -16.89
C SER A 31 9.39 -8.87 -17.37
N SER A 32 9.84 -7.93 -18.23
CA SER A 32 11.18 -7.89 -18.80
C SER A 32 11.65 -6.45 -19.07
N LEU A 33 12.95 -6.27 -19.31
CA LEU A 33 13.54 -4.97 -19.66
C LEU A 33 13.02 -4.40 -20.99
N TYR A 34 12.60 -5.26 -21.92
CA TYR A 34 12.04 -4.81 -23.19
C TYR A 34 10.67 -4.13 -23.00
N GLU A 35 9.87 -4.63 -22.06
CA GLU A 35 8.57 -4.06 -21.71
C GLU A 35 8.69 -2.81 -20.84
N LEU A 36 9.87 -2.53 -20.28
CA LEU A 36 10.10 -1.37 -19.41
C LEU A 36 9.87 -0.06 -20.14
N VAL A 37 10.33 0.05 -21.40
CA VAL A 37 10.17 1.30 -22.18
C VAL A 37 8.69 1.58 -22.44
N SER A 38 7.91 0.55 -22.78
CA SER A 38 6.45 0.68 -22.89
C SER A 38 5.77 0.94 -21.55
N TYR A 39 6.31 0.43 -20.44
CA TYR A 39 5.78 0.74 -19.11
C TYR A 39 5.99 2.21 -18.73
N LEU A 40 7.12 2.82 -19.14
CA LEU A 40 7.40 4.22 -18.83
C LEU A 40 6.35 5.19 -19.41
N SER A 41 5.70 4.85 -20.53
CA SER A 41 4.60 5.66 -21.07
C SER A 41 3.34 5.62 -20.21
N HIS A 42 3.21 4.63 -19.32
CA HIS A 42 2.08 4.44 -18.40
C HIS A 42 2.40 4.95 -16.98
N LEU A 43 3.54 5.64 -16.78
CA LEU A 43 3.86 6.23 -15.47
C LEU A 43 2.82 7.27 -15.00
N GLY A 44 2.06 7.86 -15.92
CA GLY A 44 0.94 8.74 -15.56
C GLY A 44 -0.11 8.03 -14.70
N ASP A 45 -0.36 6.74 -14.94
CA ASP A 45 -1.32 5.95 -14.17
C ASP A 45 -0.85 5.76 -12.72
N LEU A 46 0.45 5.60 -12.51
CA LEU A 46 1.04 5.57 -11.17
C LEU A 46 0.94 6.92 -10.46
N LEU A 47 1.11 8.04 -11.18
CA LEU A 47 0.91 9.37 -10.59
C LEU A 47 -0.54 9.58 -10.17
N ASN A 48 -1.51 9.09 -10.95
CA ASN A 48 -2.93 9.14 -10.59
C ASN A 48 -3.22 8.34 -9.32
N VAL A 49 -2.60 7.16 -9.15
CA VAL A 49 -2.69 6.38 -7.90
C VAL A 49 -2.17 7.17 -6.70
N VAL A 50 -1.01 7.81 -6.85
CA VAL A 50 -0.41 8.63 -5.79
C VAL A 50 -1.31 9.82 -5.45
N GLN A 51 -1.87 10.48 -6.47
CA GLN A 51 -2.79 11.59 -6.27
C GLN A 51 -4.07 11.15 -5.53
N ALA A 52 -4.70 10.06 -5.98
CA ALA A 52 -5.89 9.50 -5.33
C ALA A 52 -5.63 9.14 -3.87
N PHE A 53 -4.42 8.64 -3.56
CA PHE A 53 -4.01 8.41 -2.18
C PHE A 53 -3.93 9.71 -1.38
N TYR A 54 -3.32 10.78 -1.92
CA TYR A 54 -3.26 12.06 -1.22
C TYR A 54 -4.63 12.70 -1.02
N ASP A 55 -5.52 12.57 -2.00
CA ASP A 55 -6.86 13.15 -1.94
C ASP A 55 -7.74 12.44 -0.88
N GLU A 56 -7.63 11.11 -0.74
CA GLU A 56 -8.47 10.32 0.18
C GLU A 56 -7.81 10.02 1.54
N CYS A 57 -6.49 9.96 1.60
CA CYS A 57 -5.71 9.56 2.79
C CYS A 57 -4.73 10.65 3.26
N GLY A 58 -4.74 11.83 2.63
CA GLY A 58 -4.03 13.00 3.15
C GLY A 58 -4.48 13.36 4.56
N ASP A 59 -3.73 14.27 5.22
CA ASP A 59 -4.06 14.72 6.58
C ASP A 59 -5.56 15.01 6.68
N ALA A 60 -6.24 14.37 7.63
CA ALA A 60 -7.66 14.56 7.83
C ALA A 60 -7.96 16.07 7.84
N ASN A 61 -8.71 16.49 6.83
CA ASN A 61 -8.84 17.88 6.41
C ASN A 61 -9.53 18.72 7.48
N THR A 62 -10.21 18.06 8.42
CA THR A 62 -10.94 18.68 9.51
C THR A 62 -10.71 17.96 10.84
N SER A 63 -10.82 18.70 11.95
CA SER A 63 -10.78 18.13 13.31
C SER A 63 -11.92 17.14 13.55
N GLU A 64 -13.05 17.31 12.86
CA GLU A 64 -14.23 16.47 12.96
C GLU A 64 -14.00 15.07 12.38
N GLU A 65 -13.35 14.98 11.22
CA GLU A 65 -12.96 13.70 10.62
C GLU A 65 -11.98 12.93 11.51
N ARG A 66 -11.01 13.62 12.13
CA ARG A 66 -10.08 12.98 13.08
C ARG A 66 -10.81 12.42 14.29
N ALA A 67 -11.69 13.21 14.89
CA ALA A 67 -12.49 12.77 16.04
C ALA A 67 -13.39 11.58 15.67
N MET A 68 -13.99 11.58 14.48
CA MET A 68 -14.77 10.43 14.01
C MET A 68 -13.92 9.17 13.82
N VAL A 69 -12.74 9.28 13.23
CA VAL A 69 -11.83 8.13 13.08
C VAL A 69 -11.40 7.61 14.45
N GLU A 70 -11.07 8.49 15.40
CA GLU A 70 -10.69 8.10 16.75
C GLU A 70 -11.79 7.37 17.51
N ILE A 71 -13.05 7.77 17.32
CA ILE A 71 -14.20 7.11 17.95
C ILE A 71 -14.46 5.74 17.33
N ARG A 72 -14.31 5.61 16.01
CA ARG A 72 -14.70 4.42 15.26
C ARG A 72 -13.60 3.37 15.12
N GLN A 73 -12.34 3.76 15.29
CA GLN A 73 -11.21 2.85 15.14
C GLN A 73 -11.16 1.84 16.29
N ARG A 74 -10.93 0.57 15.97
CA ARG A 74 -10.60 -0.43 16.98
C ARG A 74 -9.14 -0.32 17.40
N ALA A 75 -8.90 -0.66 18.67
CA ALA A 75 -7.54 -0.90 19.15
C ALA A 75 -6.92 -2.05 18.34
N THR A 76 -5.76 -1.80 17.72
CA THR A 76 -5.02 -2.83 17.01
C THR A 76 -4.65 -3.95 17.99
N ILE A 77 -4.89 -5.20 17.61
CA ILE A 77 -4.54 -6.36 18.42
C ILE A 77 -3.01 -6.44 18.52
N MET A 78 -2.46 -5.97 19.64
CA MET A 78 -1.03 -6.00 19.96
C MET A 78 -0.63 -7.33 20.59
N THR A 79 -0.79 -8.41 19.84
CA THR A 79 -0.19 -9.70 20.24
C THR A 79 1.32 -9.65 20.01
N PRO A 80 2.12 -10.41 20.79
CA PRO A 80 3.56 -10.50 20.59
C PRO A 80 3.97 -10.85 19.15
N GLU A 81 3.17 -11.66 18.47
CA GLU A 81 3.33 -12.05 17.07
C GLU A 81 3.11 -10.88 16.12
N VAL A 82 2.07 -10.07 16.34
CA VAL A 82 1.80 -8.88 15.53
C VAL A 82 2.87 -7.81 15.76
N ILE A 83 3.30 -7.60 17.00
CA ILE A 83 4.37 -6.64 17.33
C ILE A 83 5.66 -6.99 16.57
N ARG A 84 6.02 -8.27 16.50
CA ARG A 84 7.20 -8.74 15.76
C ARG A 84 7.15 -8.46 14.25
N VAL A 85 5.96 -8.40 13.66
CA VAL A 85 5.76 -8.17 12.21
C VAL A 85 5.60 -6.69 11.89
N VAL A 86 5.02 -5.91 12.81
CA VAL A 86 4.67 -4.49 12.64
C VAL A 86 5.83 -3.55 13.02
N GLU A 87 6.95 -4.05 13.56
CA GLU A 87 8.13 -3.23 13.88
C GLU A 87 8.61 -2.41 12.66
N LEU A 88 8.31 -1.11 12.76
CA LEU A 88 8.28 -0.08 11.72
C LEU A 88 9.65 0.26 11.08
N ILE A 89 10.75 -0.35 11.53
CA ILE A 89 12.13 0.06 11.16
C ILE A 89 13.03 -1.14 10.87
N ARG A 90 12.48 -2.28 10.43
CA ARG A 90 13.33 -3.30 9.82
C ARG A 90 13.42 -3.02 8.33
N SER A 91 14.59 -2.55 7.89
CA SER A 91 14.95 -2.49 6.47
C SER A 91 14.57 -3.80 5.79
N ASN A 92 13.58 -3.75 4.89
CA ASN A 92 13.10 -4.90 4.09
C ASN A 92 14.14 -5.39 3.06
N LYS A 93 15.41 -5.00 3.20
CA LYS A 93 16.51 -5.60 2.45
C LYS A 93 16.64 -7.04 2.92
N ARG A 94 16.21 -7.98 2.06
CA ARG A 94 16.53 -9.39 2.22
C ARG A 94 18.06 -9.51 2.37
N PRO A 95 18.59 -10.20 3.39
CA PRO A 95 20.01 -10.49 3.42
C PRO A 95 20.35 -11.28 2.14
N CYS A 96 21.28 -10.76 1.34
CA CYS A 96 21.86 -11.51 0.23
C CYS A 96 22.62 -12.69 0.86
N ASN A 97 22.07 -13.90 0.76
CA ASN A 97 22.85 -15.11 0.99
C ASN A 97 23.79 -15.30 -0.19
N THR A 98 24.88 -14.55 -0.24
CA THR A 98 26.05 -14.93 -1.05
C THR A 98 26.75 -16.07 -0.33
N ALA A 99 26.22 -17.28 -0.49
CA ALA A 99 26.97 -18.49 -0.21
C ALA A 99 27.98 -18.67 -1.36
N TYR A 100 29.14 -18.02 -1.24
CA TYR A 100 30.32 -18.46 -1.98
C TYR A 100 30.89 -19.66 -1.23
N TYR A 101 30.58 -20.86 -1.73
CA TYR A 101 31.35 -22.05 -1.37
C TYR A 101 32.64 -22.00 -2.20
N TYR A 102 33.77 -21.78 -1.52
CA TYR A 102 35.10 -22.15 -2.02
C TYR A 102 35.43 -23.56 -1.53
#